data_AF-A0A5Y2SIS4-F1
#
_entry.id   AF-A0A5Y2SIS4-F1
#
_cell.length_a   1.000
_cell.length_b   1.000
_cell.length_c   1.000
_cell.angle_alpha   90.00
_cell.angle_beta   90.00
_cell.angle_gamma   90.00
#
_symmetry.space_group_name_H-M   'P 1'
#
loop_
_entity.id
_entity.type
_entity.pdbx_description
1 polymer ?
#
loop_
_entity_poly.entity_id
_entity_poly.type
_entity_poly.pdbx_seq_one_letter_code
_entity_poly.pdbx_strand_id
1 'polypeptide(L)'
;MKNMPSTLRQDVLDDAARRIARGGVQNPLAYLLATLRKAQDGEFNQYRRDKPAVPEFVPPVVSEPEIPTEPRKKRDISKLVTEIRAKCLGSG
;
A
#
# COMPACT_ATOMS: atom_id res chain seq x y z
N MET A 1 -5.75 -3.84 -26.16
CA MET A 1 -4.33 -3.51 -25.87
C MET A 1 -3.79 -2.28 -26.59
N LYS A 2 -4.47 -1.69 -27.59
CA LYS A 2 -3.98 -0.50 -28.34
C LYS A 2 -3.83 0.79 -27.51
N ASN A 3 -4.42 0.85 -26.31
CA ASN A 3 -4.50 2.08 -25.51
C ASN A 3 -3.64 2.05 -24.24
N MET A 4 -2.73 1.09 -24.09
CA MET A 4 -1.81 1.04 -22.93
C MET A 4 -0.37 1.39 -23.32
N PRO A 5 0.36 2.14 -22.48
CA PRO A 5 1.80 2.32 -22.60
C PRO A 5 2.50 0.95 -22.73
N SER A 6 3.58 0.91 -23.53
CA SER A 6 4.37 -0.31 -23.73
C SER A 6 4.95 -0.85 -22.41
N THR A 7 5.41 0.04 -21.53
CA THR A 7 5.92 -0.29 -20.19
C THR A 7 4.86 -0.96 -19.32
N LEU A 8 3.68 -0.37 -19.24
CA LEU A 8 2.56 -0.91 -18.47
C LEU A 8 2.11 -2.28 -18.97
N ARG A 9 2.11 -2.51 -20.29
CA ARG A 9 1.83 -3.83 -20.85
C ARG A 9 2.81 -4.88 -20.36
N GLN A 10 4.10 -4.57 -20.39
CA GLN A 10 5.12 -5.52 -19.96
C GLN A 10 4.99 -5.81 -18.45
N ASP A 11 4.77 -4.77 -17.64
CA ASP A 11 4.59 -4.94 -16.20
C ASP A 11 3.42 -5.86 -15.84
N VAL A 12 2.31 -5.76 -16.57
CA VAL A 12 1.13 -6.63 -16.41
C VAL A 12 1.46 -8.08 -16.76
N LEU A 13 2.19 -8.31 -17.86
CA LEU A 13 2.59 -9.65 -18.28
C LEU A 13 3.57 -10.27 -17.28
N ASP A 14 4.54 -9.51 -16.80
CA ASP A 14 5.53 -9.97 -15.82
C ASP A 14 4.90 -10.27 -14.46
N ASP A 15 3.93 -9.47 -14.01
CA ASP A 15 3.14 -9.78 -12.81
C ASP A 15 2.32 -11.07 -12.98
N ALA A 16 1.60 -11.20 -14.09
CA ALA A 16 0.82 -12.39 -14.38
C ALA A 16 1.70 -13.66 -14.44
N ALA A 17 2.83 -13.60 -15.16
CA ALA A 17 3.77 -14.71 -15.27
C ALA A 17 4.31 -15.12 -13.89
N ARG A 18 4.73 -14.16 -13.05
CA ARG A 18 5.19 -14.44 -11.68
C ARG A 18 4.11 -15.09 -10.83
N ARG A 19 2.86 -14.59 -10.89
CA ARG A 19 1.75 -15.13 -10.09
C ARG A 19 1.40 -16.56 -10.50
N ILE A 20 1.39 -16.82 -11.80
CA ILE A 20 1.12 -18.14 -12.37
C ILE A 20 2.23 -19.12 -12.00
N ALA A 21 3.50 -18.71 -12.13
CA ALA A 21 4.66 -19.55 -11.79
C ALA A 21 4.70 -19.94 -10.31
N ARG A 22 4.14 -19.13 -9.41
CA ARG A 22 4.02 -19.45 -7.97
C ARG A 22 2.98 -20.52 -7.64
N GLY A 23 2.13 -20.92 -8.60
CA GLY A 23 1.15 -21.98 -8.40
C GLY A 23 -0.10 -21.59 -7.60
N GLY A 24 -0.29 -20.31 -7.27
CA GLY A 24 -1.47 -19.82 -6.55
C GLY A 24 -2.67 -19.45 -7.43
N VAL A 25 -2.57 -19.64 -8.75
CA VAL A 25 -3.58 -19.24 -9.73
C VAL A 25 -4.23 -20.49 -10.33
N GLN A 26 -5.48 -20.77 -9.95
CA GLN A 26 -6.22 -21.95 -10.44
C GLN A 26 -6.48 -21.91 -11.95
N ASN A 27 -6.73 -20.71 -12.51
CA ASN A 27 -6.97 -20.52 -13.93
C ASN A 27 -6.08 -19.40 -14.49
N PRO A 28 -4.90 -19.75 -15.03
CA PRO A 28 -3.92 -18.79 -15.53
C PRO A 28 -4.45 -17.87 -16.64
N LEU A 29 -5.23 -18.42 -17.56
CA LEU A 29 -5.81 -17.68 -18.68
C LEU A 29 -6.83 -16.64 -18.20
N ALA A 30 -7.75 -17.06 -17.33
CA ALA A 30 -8.73 -16.15 -16.76
C ALA A 30 -8.07 -15.03 -15.94
N TYR A 31 -7.03 -15.37 -15.17
CA TYR A 31 -6.26 -14.38 -14.41
C TYR A 31 -5.58 -13.36 -15.32
N LEU A 32 -4.91 -13.81 -16.38
CA LEU A 32 -4.26 -12.92 -17.34
C LEU A 32 -5.26 -11.94 -17.98
N LEU A 33 -6.42 -12.44 -18.43
CA LEU A 33 -7.46 -11.62 -19.05
C LEU A 33 -8.04 -10.59 -18.06
N ALA A 34 -8.28 -11.00 -16.81
CA ALA A 34 -8.75 -10.10 -15.76
C ALA A 34 -7.74 -9.00 -15.43
N THR A 35 -6.45 -9.35 -15.33
CA THR A 35 -5.38 -8.37 -15.06
C THR A 35 -5.19 -7.41 -16.23
N LEU A 36 -5.28 -7.90 -17.47
CA LEU A 36 -5.25 -7.04 -18.67
C LEU A 36 -6.44 -6.08 -18.74
N ARG A 37 -7.63 -6.50 -18.31
CA ARG A 37 -8.81 -5.63 -18.24
C ARG A 37 -8.63 -4.54 -17.19
N LYS A 38 -8.21 -4.90 -15.97
CA LYS A 38 -7.89 -3.91 -14.91
C LYS A 38 -6.87 -2.88 -15.35
N ALA A 39 -5.84 -3.30 -16.07
CA ALA A 39 -4.82 -2.37 -16.58
C ALA A 39 -5.36 -1.42 -17.66
N GLN A 40 -6.33 -1.86 -18.47
CA GLN A 40 -7.01 -0.98 -19.43
C GLN A 40 -7.91 0.03 -18.72
N ASP A 41 -8.53 -0.38 -17.63
CA ASP A 41 -9.39 0.49 -16.80
C ASP A 41 -8.57 1.42 -15.88
N GLY A 42 -7.23 1.31 -15.88
CA GLY A 42 -6.34 2.12 -15.04
C GLY A 42 -6.22 1.65 -13.58
N GLU A 43 -6.79 0.49 -13.26
CA GLU A 43 -6.82 -0.10 -11.91
C GLU A 43 -5.65 -1.06 -11.62
N PHE A 44 -4.67 -1.13 -12.52
CA PHE A 44 -3.50 -1.97 -12.31
C PHE A 44 -2.54 -1.36 -11.29
N ASN A 45 -2.33 -2.07 -10.18
CA ASN A 45 -1.44 -1.62 -9.13
C ASN A 45 -0.07 -2.32 -9.21
N GLN A 46 0.86 -1.63 -9.87
CA GLN A 46 2.26 -2.03 -10.06
C GLN A 46 3.06 -2.22 -8.76
N TYR A 47 2.61 -1.67 -7.64
CA TYR A 47 3.27 -1.79 -6.34
C TYR A 47 2.81 -2.99 -5.52
N ARG A 48 1.87 -3.81 -6.03
CA ARG A 48 1.49 -5.09 -5.38
C ARG A 48 2.53 -6.19 -5.56
N ARG A 49 3.67 -5.88 -6.20
CA ARG A 49 4.86 -6.74 -6.26
C ARG A 49 5.22 -7.13 -4.84
N ASP A 50 4.87 -8.37 -4.51
CA ASP A 50 5.27 -9.11 -3.33
C ASP A 50 5.37 -8.28 -2.05
N LYS A 51 4.32 -8.35 -1.23
CA LYS A 51 4.58 -8.27 0.20
C LYS A 51 5.59 -9.41 0.45
N PRO A 52 6.83 -9.14 0.90
CA PRO A 52 7.71 -10.23 1.31
C PRO A 52 6.90 -11.10 2.25
N ALA A 53 6.98 -12.43 2.07
CA ALA A 53 6.37 -13.36 3.00
C ALA A 53 6.71 -12.85 4.41
N VAL A 54 5.67 -12.49 5.17
CA VAL A 54 5.85 -11.91 6.50
C VAL A 54 6.80 -12.88 7.21
N PRO A 55 7.97 -12.43 7.72
CA PRO A 55 8.84 -13.29 8.50
C PRO A 55 7.95 -13.94 9.55
N GLU A 56 7.98 -15.27 9.63
CA GLU A 56 7.23 -16.03 10.62
C GLU A 56 7.41 -15.31 11.96
N PHE A 57 6.32 -14.76 12.51
CA PHE A 57 6.39 -13.98 13.72
C PHE A 57 6.77 -14.94 14.85
N VAL A 58 8.07 -15.05 15.11
CA VAL A 58 8.56 -15.67 16.32
C VAL A 58 8.23 -14.66 17.42
N PRO A 59 7.30 -14.95 18.34
CA PRO A 59 6.99 -14.01 19.40
C PRO A 59 8.30 -13.77 20.18
N PRO A 60 8.75 -12.51 20.28
CA PRO A 60 9.96 -12.24 21.03
C PRO A 60 9.61 -12.46 22.50
N VAL A 61 10.31 -13.39 23.15
CA VAL A 61 10.35 -13.48 24.62
C VAL A 61 10.98 -12.19 25.11
N VAL A 62 10.14 -11.21 25.45
CA VAL A 62 10.56 -9.94 26.03
C VAL A 62 9.74 -9.76 27.31
N SER A 63 10.44 -9.86 28.42
CA SER A 63 10.00 -9.47 29.76
C SER A 63 9.31 -8.11 29.71
N GLU A 64 8.12 -8.01 30.31
CA GLU A 64 7.33 -6.77 30.36
C GLU A 64 8.17 -5.55 30.75
N PRO A 65 8.30 -4.54 29.88
CA PRO A 65 8.77 -3.23 30.29
C PRO A 65 7.60 -2.47 30.94
N GLU A 66 7.79 -1.99 32.17
CA GLU A 66 6.82 -1.17 32.90
C GLU A 66 6.34 0.01 32.04
N ILE A 67 5.02 0.04 31.79
CA ILE A 67 4.36 1.11 31.03
C ILE A 67 4.27 2.35 31.93
N PRO A 68 4.77 3.53 31.51
CA PRO A 68 4.59 4.77 32.28
C PRO A 68 3.10 5.13 32.40
N THR A 69 2.63 5.29 33.64
CA THR A 69 1.23 5.49 34.05
C THR A 69 0.66 6.90 33.79
N GLU A 70 1.41 7.81 33.16
CA GLU A 70 0.95 9.19 33.01
C GLU A 70 -0.05 9.34 31.84
N PRO A 71 -1.26 9.90 32.09
CA PRO A 71 -2.25 10.10 31.04
C PRO A 71 -1.77 11.12 30.01
N ARG A 72 -1.77 10.72 28.73
CA ARG A 72 -1.41 11.59 27.61
C ARG A 72 -2.30 12.83 27.60
N LYS A 73 -1.70 14.01 27.84
CA LYS A 73 -2.41 15.31 27.78
C LYS A 73 -2.99 15.53 26.39
N LYS A 74 -4.33 15.53 26.28
CA LYS A 74 -5.05 15.89 25.06
C LYS A 74 -4.79 17.37 24.75
N ARG A 75 -4.16 17.65 23.62
CA ARG A 75 -4.01 19.02 23.11
C ARG A 75 -5.34 19.44 22.50
N ASP A 76 -5.76 20.68 22.78
CA ASP A 76 -6.99 21.24 22.25
C ASP A 76 -6.79 21.61 20.77
N ILE A 77 -7.38 20.80 19.89
CA ILE A 77 -7.22 20.89 18.44
C ILE A 77 -7.70 22.26 17.93
N SER A 78 -8.70 22.86 18.58
CA SER A 78 -9.24 24.16 18.18
C SER A 78 -8.21 25.28 18.32
N LYS A 79 -7.41 25.25 19.40
CA LYS A 79 -6.30 26.19 19.61
C LYS A 79 -5.21 26.02 18.56
N LEU A 80 -4.87 24.77 18.23
CA LEU A 80 -3.86 24.46 17.22
C LEU A 80 -4.27 25.01 15.83
N VAL A 81 -5.52 24.79 15.42
CA VAL A 81 -6.02 25.26 14.12
C VAL A 81 -6.08 26.79 14.06
N THR A 82 -6.47 27.44 15.16
CA THR A 82 -6.48 28.92 15.25
C THR A 82 -5.08 29.50 15.11
N GLU A 83 -4.07 28.88 15.74
CA GLU A 83 -2.67 29.31 15.64
C GLU A 83 -2.12 29.14 14.22
N ILE A 84 -2.44 28.03 13.54
CA ILE A 84 -2.06 27.80 12.14
C ILE A 84 -2.66 28.88 11.23
N ARG A 85 -3.94 29.20 11.43
CA ARG A 85 -4.63 30.21 10.63
C ARG A 85 -4.01 31.60 10.81
N ALA A 86 -3.64 31.97 12.02
CA ALA A 86 -2.95 33.23 12.31
C ALA A 86 -1.59 33.32 11.61
N LYS A 87 -0.81 32.22 11.60
CA LYS A 87 0.49 32.16 10.92
C LYS A 87 0.39 32.34 9.40
N CYS A 88 -0.66 31.80 8.77
CA CYS A 88 -0.85 31.92 7.33
C CYS A 88 -1.34 33.31 6.87
N LEU A 89 -1.98 34.09 7.74
CA LEU A 89 -2.48 35.44 7.41
C LEU A 89 -1.43 36.55 7.59
N GLY A 90 -0.28 36.24 8.20
CA GLY A 90 0.81 37.20 8.43
C GLY A 90 1.93 37.19 7.39
N SER A 91 1.80 36.42 6.31
CA SER A 91 2.77 36.40 5.20
C SER A 91 2.15 37.12 3.99
N GLY A 92 2.15 38.45 4.08
CA GLY A 92 1.89 39.34 2.94
C GLY A 92 3.13 39.48 2.07
#